data_AF-A0A519QVU4-F1
#
_entry.id   AF-A0A519QVU4-F1
#
_cell.length_a   1.000
_cell.length_b   1.000
_cell.length_c   1.000
_cell.angle_alpha   90.00
_cell.angle_beta   90.00
_cell.angle_gamma   90.00
#
_symmetry.space_group_name_H-M   'P 1'
#
loop_
_entity.id
_entity.type
_entity.pdbx_description
1 polymer ?
#
loop_
_entity_poly.entity_id
_entity_poly.type
_entity_poly.pdbx_seq_one_letter_code
_entity_poly.pdbx_strand_id
1 'polypeptide(L)'
;MSVYVDAAIHPLRERLMCHMFSPDLEELHAMADLIGIQRRWFQNPLTMRVSWPHYDIDRARRSLAVGFGAIECDKYQTVAMAAIIQGRPEKLLRIRSLASPNRDFAPAAHVPEWLAEQGFPQAWTWSDAD
;
A
#
# COMPACT_ATOMS: atom_id res chain seq x y z
N MET A 1 4.78 -10.39 -6.21
CA MET A 1 5.33 -9.68 -5.06
C MET A 1 4.97 -8.20 -5.14
N SER A 2 3.79 -7.86 -4.65
CA SER A 2 3.22 -6.51 -4.68
C SER A 2 3.29 -5.90 -3.28
N VAL A 3 4.50 -5.70 -2.77
CA VAL A 3 4.71 -5.00 -1.49
C VAL A 3 4.96 -3.53 -1.77
N TYR A 4 4.26 -2.66 -1.04
CA TYR A 4 4.32 -1.21 -1.22
C TYR A 4 4.96 -0.56 -0.02
N VAL A 5 5.68 0.53 -0.27
CA VAL A 5 6.20 1.42 0.76
C VAL A 5 5.84 2.86 0.45
N ASP A 6 5.30 3.58 1.44
CA ASP A 6 5.00 4.99 1.26
C ASP A 6 6.21 5.89 1.54
N ALA A 7 6.03 7.20 1.38
CA ALA A 7 7.06 8.17 1.71
C ALA A 7 7.32 8.18 3.23
N ALA A 8 8.59 8.17 3.64
CA ALA A 8 8.96 8.26 5.05
C ALA A 8 8.72 9.67 5.62
N ILE A 9 7.50 9.88 6.11
CA ILE A 9 6.98 11.19 6.56
C ILE A 9 6.47 11.17 8.00
N HIS A 10 6.32 10.02 8.65
CA HIS A 10 5.73 9.91 9.98
C HIS A 10 6.81 9.98 11.08
N PRO A 11 6.85 11.04 11.91
CA PRO A 11 7.86 11.16 12.95
C PRO A 11 7.59 10.19 14.11
N LEU A 12 8.58 9.39 14.46
CA LEU A 12 8.61 8.57 15.68
C LEU A 12 9.97 8.75 16.36
N ARG A 13 9.97 9.50 17.47
CA ARG A 13 11.20 9.96 18.13
C ARG A 13 12.08 10.73 17.13
N GLU A 14 13.33 10.32 16.96
CA GLU A 14 14.29 10.93 16.03
C GLU A 14 14.26 10.31 14.63
N ARG A 15 13.31 9.39 14.36
CA ARG A 15 13.21 8.68 13.08
C ARG A 15 11.97 9.11 12.31
N LEU A 16 12.09 9.02 10.99
CA LEU A 16 10.96 9.08 10.08
C LEU A 16 10.60 7.66 9.65
N MET A 17 9.33 7.33 9.82
CA MET A 17 8.74 6.05 9.51
C MET A 17 7.92 6.14 8.21
N CYS A 18 7.84 5.02 7.51
CA CYS A 18 6.92 4.77 6.42
C CYS A 18 6.15 3.47 6.68
N HIS A 19 4.97 3.37 6.08
CA HIS A 19 4.21 2.14 6.08
C HIS A 19 4.73 1.22 4.98
N MET A 20 4.86 -0.05 5.31
CA MET A 20 5.02 -1.15 4.36
C MET A 20 3.80 -2.05 4.42
N PHE A 21 3.15 -2.30 3.28
CA PHE A 21 1.86 -3.00 3.22
C PHE A 21 1.70 -3.75 1.90
N SER A 22 0.72 -4.67 1.86
CA SER A 22 0.38 -5.48 0.68
C SER A 22 -1.06 -5.96 0.80
N PRO A 23 -1.78 -6.18 -0.32
CA PRO A 23 -3.02 -6.97 -0.33
C PRO A 23 -2.79 -8.45 0.01
N ASP A 24 -1.56 -8.94 -0.12
CA ASP A 24 -1.15 -10.29 0.25
C ASP A 24 -0.28 -10.26 1.52
N LEU A 25 -0.79 -10.86 2.60
CA LEU A 25 -0.08 -10.93 3.88
C LEU A 25 1.14 -11.84 3.85
N GLU A 26 1.14 -12.90 3.03
CA GLU A 26 2.29 -13.79 2.91
C GLU A 26 3.46 -13.04 2.27
N GLU A 27 3.21 -12.30 1.20
CA GLU A 27 4.22 -11.45 0.56
C GLU A 27 4.71 -10.34 1.51
N LEU A 28 3.81 -9.75 2.30
CA LEU A 28 4.16 -8.73 3.29
C LEU A 28 5.10 -9.29 4.38
N HIS A 29 4.77 -10.47 4.90
CA HIS A 29 5.60 -11.14 5.91
C HIS A 29 6.93 -11.60 5.33
N ALA A 30 6.96 -12.10 4.09
CA ALA A 30 8.18 -12.47 3.41
C ALA A 30 9.13 -11.27 3.23
N MET A 31 8.61 -10.11 2.81
CA MET A 31 9.41 -8.88 2.72
C MET A 31 9.90 -8.42 4.10
N ALA A 32 9.06 -8.51 5.15
CA ALA A 32 9.46 -8.18 6.51
C ALA A 32 10.62 -9.05 6.99
N ASP A 33 10.54 -10.37 6.79
CA ASP A 33 11.61 -11.31 7.13
C ASP A 33 12.89 -10.99 6.33
N LEU A 34 12.77 -10.66 5.03
CA LEU A 34 13.88 -10.33 4.14
C LEU A 34 14.65 -9.07 4.55
N ILE A 35 13.95 -8.03 5.04
CA ILE A 35 14.56 -6.77 5.48
C ILE A 35 14.85 -6.74 7.00
N GLY A 36 14.69 -7.86 7.70
CA GLY A 36 14.99 -8.01 9.12
C GLY A 36 14.00 -7.33 10.07
N ILE A 37 12.74 -7.17 9.66
CA ILE A 37 11.63 -6.75 10.51
C ILE A 37 11.03 -7.98 11.19
N GLN A 38 10.81 -7.91 12.49
CA GLN A 38 10.27 -9.02 13.26
C GLN A 38 8.75 -9.05 13.17
N ARG A 39 8.18 -10.25 12.97
CA ARG A 39 6.73 -10.43 12.79
C ARG A 39 5.86 -9.85 13.90
N ARG A 40 6.34 -9.77 15.14
CA ARG A 40 5.61 -9.15 16.26
C ARG A 40 5.32 -7.65 16.08
N TRP A 41 5.99 -6.98 15.14
CA TRP A 41 5.77 -5.57 14.80
C TRP A 41 4.67 -5.40 13.74
N PHE A 42 4.07 -6.50 13.28
CA PHE A 42 2.94 -6.46 12.38
C PHE A 42 1.74 -5.82 13.06
N GLN A 43 1.16 -4.82 12.40
CA GLN A 43 -0.02 -4.13 12.88
C GLN A 43 -1.24 -4.70 12.16
N ASN A 44 -2.10 -5.39 12.90
CA ASN A 44 -3.28 -6.04 12.37
C ASN A 44 -4.56 -5.33 12.86
N PRO A 45 -5.45 -4.86 11.97
CA PRO A 45 -6.71 -4.20 12.36
C PRO A 45 -7.64 -5.09 13.19
N LEU A 46 -7.48 -6.42 13.14
CA LEU A 46 -8.27 -7.36 13.95
C LEU A 46 -7.83 -7.39 15.43
N THR A 47 -6.61 -6.98 15.74
CA THR A 47 -6.04 -7.06 17.10
C THR A 47 -5.57 -5.71 17.63
N MET A 48 -5.45 -4.70 16.77
CA MET A 48 -4.95 -3.37 17.08
C MET A 48 -5.81 -2.29 16.42
N ARG A 49 -5.83 -1.08 17.00
CA ARG A 49 -6.56 0.07 16.46
C ARG A 49 -5.80 0.71 15.28
N VAL A 50 -5.75 -0.01 14.16
CA VAL A 50 -5.20 0.45 12.88
C VAL A 50 -6.23 0.27 11.76
N SER A 51 -6.06 0.97 10.64
CA SER A 51 -7.07 0.96 9.57
C SER A 51 -6.88 -0.14 8.52
N TRP A 52 -5.66 -0.68 8.36
CA TRP A 52 -5.34 -1.79 7.45
C TRP A 52 -4.07 -2.51 7.94
N PRO A 53 -3.82 -3.76 7.53
CA PRO A 53 -2.61 -4.50 7.90
C PRO A 53 -1.33 -3.89 7.30
N HIS A 54 -0.32 -3.64 8.13
CA HIS A 54 0.96 -3.06 7.70
C HIS A 54 2.09 -3.27 8.73
N TYR A 55 3.31 -2.90 8.33
CA TYR A 55 4.45 -2.65 9.21
C TYR A 55 4.85 -1.18 9.15
N ASP A 56 5.30 -0.62 10.28
CA ASP A 56 6.04 0.65 10.28
C ASP A 56 7.54 0.36 10.20
N ILE A 57 8.20 0.91 9.18
CA ILE A 57 9.63 0.74 8.96
C ILE A 57 10.34 2.09 8.85
N ASP A 58 11.61 2.17 9.24
CA ASP A 58 12.39 3.39 9.09
C ASP A 58 12.96 3.54 7.66
N ARG A 59 13.57 4.71 7.38
CA ARG A 59 14.19 5.02 6.07
C ARG A 59 15.21 3.99 5.59
N ALA A 60 15.96 3.36 6.50
CA ALA A 60 16.97 2.37 6.13
C ALA A 60 16.29 1.09 5.64
N ARG A 61 15.31 0.58 6.39
CA ARG A 61 14.50 -0.58 5.98
C ARG A 61 13.68 -0.30 4.72
N ARG A 62 13.16 0.91 4.56
CA ARG A 62 12.51 1.34 3.32
C ARG A 62 13.43 1.16 2.11
N SER A 63 14.66 1.65 2.22
CA SER A 63 15.64 1.56 1.13
C SER A 63 15.98 0.11 0.80
N LEU A 64 16.07 -0.77 1.81
CA LEU A 64 16.23 -2.20 1.60
C LEU A 64 15.02 -2.82 0.91
N ALA A 65 13.80 -2.52 1.37
CA ALA A 65 12.58 -3.05 0.77
C ALA A 65 12.47 -2.69 -0.72
N VAL A 66 12.76 -1.43 -1.06
CA VAL A 66 12.82 -0.98 -2.47
C VAL A 66 13.92 -1.72 -3.24
N GLY A 67 15.09 -1.91 -2.65
CA GLY A 67 16.17 -2.70 -3.25
C GLY A 67 15.80 -4.17 -3.52
N PHE A 68 14.86 -4.72 -2.76
CA PHE A 68 14.29 -6.06 -2.97
C PHE A 68 13.00 -6.07 -3.81
N GLY A 69 12.63 -4.94 -4.42
CA GLY A 69 11.50 -4.85 -5.36
C GLY A 69 10.19 -4.37 -4.76
N ALA A 70 10.18 -3.80 -3.55
CA ALA A 70 9.00 -3.08 -3.06
C ALA A 70 8.72 -1.83 -3.91
N ILE A 71 7.44 -1.56 -4.16
CA ILE A 71 6.96 -0.47 -5.01
C ILE A 71 6.78 0.79 -4.16
N GLU A 72 7.36 1.90 -4.61
CA GLU A 72 7.21 3.19 -3.93
C GLU A 72 5.85 3.82 -4.25
N CYS A 73 5.15 4.26 -3.20
CA CYS A 73 3.86 4.93 -3.27
C CYS A 73 3.96 6.37 -2.74
N ASP A 74 3.32 7.30 -3.43
CA ASP A 74 2.94 8.59 -2.87
C ASP A 74 1.67 8.48 -2.01
N LYS A 75 1.30 9.60 -1.35
CA LYS A 75 0.16 9.63 -0.43
C LYS A 75 -1.17 9.21 -1.07
N TYR A 76 -1.40 9.49 -2.36
CA TYR A 76 -2.65 9.13 -3.04
C TYR A 76 -2.65 7.64 -3.38
N GLN A 77 -1.51 7.13 -3.85
CA GLN A 77 -1.30 5.72 -4.13
C GLN A 77 -1.49 4.87 -2.87
N THR A 78 -0.94 5.33 -1.73
CA THR A 78 -1.10 4.67 -0.43
C THR A 78 -2.55 4.61 0.00
N VAL A 79 -3.31 5.71 -0.11
CA VAL A 79 -4.72 5.73 0.27
C VAL A 79 -5.55 4.82 -0.66
N ALA A 80 -5.22 4.77 -1.94
CA ALA A 80 -5.88 3.88 -2.90
C ALA A 80 -5.65 2.41 -2.55
N MET A 81 -4.40 2.00 -2.34
CA MET A 81 -4.10 0.62 -1.93
C MET A 81 -4.71 0.26 -0.58
N ALA A 82 -4.66 1.17 0.40
CA ALA A 82 -5.32 0.96 1.68
C ALA A 82 -6.84 0.75 1.50
N ALA A 83 -7.50 1.47 0.59
CA ALA A 83 -8.91 1.27 0.29
C ALA A 83 -9.19 -0.09 -0.36
N ILE A 84 -8.33 -0.57 -1.27
CA ILE A 84 -8.40 -1.92 -1.86
C ILE A 84 -8.28 -2.98 -0.75
N ILE A 85 -7.25 -2.89 0.08
CA ILE A 85 -7.00 -3.83 1.19
C ILE A 85 -8.19 -3.86 2.17
N GLN A 86 -8.81 -2.71 2.41
CA GLN A 86 -9.98 -2.60 3.28
C GLN A 86 -11.30 -3.07 2.64
N GLY A 87 -11.32 -3.37 1.34
CA GLY A 87 -12.57 -3.63 0.61
C GLY A 87 -13.50 -2.42 0.61
N ARG A 88 -12.95 -1.20 0.46
CA ARG A 88 -13.67 0.08 0.49
C ARG A 88 -13.66 0.78 -0.88
N PRO A 89 -14.36 0.20 -1.86
CA PRO A 89 -14.41 0.68 -3.24
C PRO A 89 -14.87 2.14 -3.38
N GLU A 90 -15.75 2.60 -2.50
CA GLU A 90 -16.27 3.97 -2.47
C GLU A 90 -15.19 5.03 -2.24
N LYS A 91 -14.12 4.67 -1.51
CA LYS A 91 -12.97 5.57 -1.30
C LYS A 91 -12.15 5.74 -2.56
N LEU A 92 -12.05 4.72 -3.40
CA LEU A 92 -11.30 4.77 -4.65
C LEU A 92 -11.89 5.79 -5.63
N LEU A 93 -13.22 5.82 -5.73
CA LEU A 93 -13.95 6.80 -6.55
C LEU A 93 -13.68 8.24 -6.10
N ARG A 94 -13.49 8.47 -4.80
CA ARG A 94 -13.18 9.79 -4.24
C ARG A 94 -11.73 10.22 -4.45
N ILE A 95 -10.79 9.27 -4.56
CA ILE A 95 -9.37 9.57 -4.83
C ILE A 95 -9.17 9.95 -6.30
N ARG A 96 -9.96 9.36 -7.21
CA ARG A 96 -9.97 9.67 -8.64
C ARG A 96 -10.17 11.17 -8.92
N SER A 97 -10.95 11.89 -8.12
CA SER A 97 -11.17 13.33 -8.30
C SER A 97 -10.07 14.22 -7.72
N LEU A 98 -9.10 13.65 -6.97
CA LEU A 98 -8.08 14.38 -6.22
C LEU A 98 -6.64 14.07 -6.66
N ALA A 99 -6.40 12.94 -7.32
CA ALA A 99 -5.08 12.54 -7.80
C ALA A 99 -4.76 13.23 -9.14
N SER A 100 -3.56 13.82 -9.26
CA SER A 100 -3.10 14.37 -10.55
C SER A 100 -2.81 13.21 -11.52
N PRO A 101 -3.31 13.25 -12.77
CA PRO A 101 -3.18 12.16 -13.76
C PRO A 101 -1.75 11.90 -14.28
N ASN A 102 -0.73 12.49 -13.66
CA ASN A 102 0.65 12.56 -14.15
C ASN A 102 1.66 11.74 -13.33
N ARG A 103 1.23 10.71 -12.61
CA ARG A 103 2.14 9.72 -12.02
C ARG A 103 1.57 8.34 -12.30
N ASP A 104 2.36 7.50 -12.96
CA ASP A 104 2.00 6.21 -13.57
C ASP A 104 1.52 5.12 -12.58
N PHE A 105 0.54 5.43 -11.73
CA PHE A 105 -0.04 4.49 -10.80
C PHE A 105 -1.46 4.12 -11.20
N ALA A 106 -1.62 2.86 -11.56
CA ALA A 106 -2.90 2.21 -11.79
C ALA A 106 -3.13 1.20 -10.66
N PRO A 107 -3.85 1.56 -9.58
CA PRO A 107 -4.18 0.64 -8.49
C PRO A 107 -4.84 -0.66 -8.97
N ALA A 108 -5.57 -0.58 -10.09
CA ALA A 108 -6.23 -1.69 -10.76
C ALA A 108 -5.33 -2.87 -11.12
N ALA A 109 -4.07 -2.62 -11.50
CA ALA A 109 -3.12 -3.70 -11.83
C ALA A 109 -2.82 -4.60 -10.61
N HIS A 110 -3.27 -4.19 -9.43
CA HIS A 110 -3.04 -4.85 -8.16
C HIS A 110 -4.35 -5.05 -7.37
N VAL A 111 -5.49 -5.00 -8.07
CA VAL A 111 -6.80 -5.28 -7.53
C VAL A 111 -6.96 -6.81 -7.41
N PRO A 112 -7.21 -7.34 -6.19
CA PRO A 112 -7.54 -8.76 -6.03
C PRO A 112 -8.72 -9.16 -6.92
N GLU A 113 -8.72 -10.39 -7.43
CA GLU A 113 -9.74 -10.90 -8.38
C GLU A 113 -11.18 -10.70 -7.88
N TRP A 114 -11.41 -10.90 -6.59
CA TRP A 114 -12.74 -10.71 -5.96
C TRP A 114 -13.25 -9.26 -5.99
N LEU A 115 -12.37 -8.25 -6.10
CA LEU A 115 -12.81 -6.86 -6.28
C LEU A 115 -13.29 -6.62 -7.72
N ALA A 116 -12.77 -7.37 -8.71
CA ALA A 116 -13.20 -7.23 -10.10
C ALA A 116 -14.64 -7.66 -10.31
N GLU A 117 -15.11 -8.67 -9.55
CA GLU A 117 -16.51 -9.07 -9.49
C GLU A 117 -17.43 -7.95 -8.97
N GLN A 118 -16.88 -6.96 -8.25
CA GLN A 118 -17.60 -5.79 -7.75
C GLN A 118 -17.48 -4.57 -8.67
N GLY A 119 -17.01 -4.77 -9.92
CA GLY A 119 -16.90 -3.72 -10.93
C GLY A 119 -15.63 -2.89 -10.86
N PHE A 120 -14.60 -3.33 -10.14
CA PHE A 120 -13.27 -2.70 -10.17
C PHE A 120 -12.42 -3.31 -11.27
N PRO A 121 -12.21 -2.61 -12.39
CA PRO A 121 -11.52 -3.22 -13.52
C PRO A 121 -10.10 -3.63 -13.11
N GLN A 122 -9.65 -4.80 -13.58
CA GLN A 122 -8.29 -5.32 -13.41
C GLN A 122 -7.22 -4.46 -14.11
N ALA A 123 -7.67 -3.58 -15.01
CA ALA A 123 -6.86 -2.54 -15.62
C ALA A 123 -7.58 -1.20 -15.46
N TRP A 124 -6.92 -0.22 -14.83
CA TRP A 124 -7.38 1.16 -14.80
C TRP A 124 -6.53 1.91 -15.78
N THR A 125 -7.19 2.48 -16.78
CA THR A 125 -6.58 3.48 -17.62
C THR A 125 -7.15 4.83 -17.23
N TRP A 126 -6.28 5.83 -17.02
CA TRP A 126 -6.74 7.21 -16.76
C TRP A 126 -7.44 7.83 -17.99
N SER A 127 -7.43 7.15 -19.14
CA SER A 127 -8.15 7.50 -20.37
C SER A 127 -9.66 7.30 -20.32
N ASP A 128 -10.20 6.59 -19.32
CA ASP A 128 -11.66 6.40 -19.17
C ASP A 128 -12.32 7.52 -18.32
N ALA A 129 -11.59 8.62 -18.09
CA ALA A 129 -12.07 9.82 -17.42
C ALA A 129 -12.32 10.94 -18.42
N ASP A 130 -13.37 10.75 -19.23
CA ASP A 130 -14.11 11.88 -19.82
C ASP A 130 -15.10 12.46 -18.79
#